data_AF-A0A352DXC3-F1
#
_entry.id   AF-A0A352DXC3-F1
#
_cell.length_a   1.000
_cell.length_b   1.000
_cell.length_c   1.000
_cell.angle_alpha   90.00
_cell.angle_beta   90.00
_cell.angle_gamma   90.00
#
_symmetry.space_group_name_H-M   'P 1'
#
loop_
_entity.id
_entity.type
_entity.pdbx_description
1 polymer ?
#
loop_
_entity_poly.entity_id
_entity_poly.type
_entity_poly.pdbx_seq_one_letter_code
_entity_poly.pdbx_strand_id
1 'polypeptide(L)'
;MAGFFRWRPAGGTALVLSLLAVAAGLASFAVWFQWQQTRRCLTFYGSDAAWLIQRAPRVEVWERTSADDTGVAGIRRWDVTSARGLVHLRRGLVEDANLDWGRSDTRAIAADAWQFALAFFPESDPRGSPTVLLVQRGDDGASLGVEGRPGRVGLGRLAAGIERWWGTSRDEATPVAP
;
A
#
# COMPACT_ATOMS: atom_id res chain seq x y z
N MET A 1 16.03 48.01 -38.84
CA MET A 1 15.79 48.61 -37.51
C MET A 1 15.09 47.58 -36.63
N ALA A 2 15.84 46.85 -35.80
CA ALA A 2 15.28 45.89 -34.87
C ALA A 2 15.07 46.58 -33.51
N GLY A 3 13.82 46.88 -33.17
CA GLY A 3 13.44 47.40 -31.86
C GLY A 3 13.55 46.29 -30.82
N PHE A 4 14.65 46.28 -30.07
CA PHE A 4 14.76 45.45 -28.87
C PHE A 4 13.73 45.91 -27.84
N PHE A 5 12.70 45.08 -27.64
CA PHE A 5 11.69 45.24 -26.60
C PHE A 5 12.36 45.09 -25.23
N ARG A 6 12.89 46.19 -24.69
CA ARG A 6 13.47 46.25 -23.34
C ARG A 6 12.33 46.25 -22.32
N TRP A 7 11.89 45.05 -21.92
CA TRP A 7 11.16 44.87 -20.67
C TRP A 7 12.05 45.33 -19.50
N ARG A 8 11.81 46.53 -18.97
CA ARG A 8 12.29 46.93 -17.65
C ARG A 8 11.12 46.77 -16.68
N PRO A 9 10.93 45.61 -16.04
CA PRO A 9 9.94 45.51 -14.99
C PRO A 9 10.35 46.49 -13.87
N ALA A 10 9.43 47.37 -13.48
CA ALA A 10 9.57 48.12 -12.24
C ALA A 10 9.86 47.10 -11.11
N GLY A 11 10.81 47.39 -10.22
CA GLY A 11 11.37 46.39 -9.30
C GLY A 11 10.33 45.55 -8.53
N GLY A 12 9.16 46.13 -8.22
CA GLY A 12 8.04 45.41 -7.61
C GLY A 12 7.44 44.31 -8.50
N THR A 13 7.21 44.57 -9.79
CA THR A 13 6.69 43.56 -10.73
C THR A 13 7.67 42.40 -10.92
N ALA A 14 8.97 42.70 -10.99
CA ALA A 14 10.01 41.66 -11.11
C ALA A 14 10.03 40.74 -9.87
N LEU A 15 9.90 41.34 -8.68
CA LEU A 15 9.84 40.59 -7.42
C LEU A 15 8.62 39.66 -7.39
N VAL A 16 7.42 40.18 -7.71
CA VAL A 16 6.18 39.38 -7.73
C VAL A 16 6.29 38.22 -8.72
N LEU A 17 6.79 38.48 -9.94
CA LEU A 17 6.98 37.43 -10.93
C LEU A 17 7.99 36.37 -10.48
N SER A 18 9.08 36.76 -9.81
CA SER A 18 10.05 35.80 -9.28
C SER A 18 9.47 34.93 -8.18
N LEU A 19 8.68 35.51 -7.27
CA LEU A 19 8.01 34.77 -6.20
C LEU A 19 6.99 33.77 -6.78
N LEU A 20 6.20 34.20 -7.77
CA LEU A 20 5.24 33.33 -8.46
C LEU A 20 5.95 32.18 -9.19
N ALA A 21 7.08 32.45 -9.84
CA ALA A 21 7.87 31.42 -10.52
C ALA A 21 8.43 30.39 -9.54
N VAL A 22 8.95 30.83 -8.38
CA VAL A 22 9.44 29.93 -7.33
C VAL A 22 8.29 29.10 -6.76
N ALA A 23 7.13 29.72 -6.47
CA ALA A 23 5.97 29.02 -5.96
C ALA A 23 5.47 27.95 -6.94
N ALA A 24 5.39 28.28 -8.23
CA ALA A 24 5.01 27.33 -9.28
C ALA A 24 6.03 26.18 -9.42
N GLY A 25 7.33 26.49 -9.30
CA GLY A 25 8.40 25.49 -9.32
C GLY A 25 8.29 24.50 -8.15
N LEU A 26 8.09 25.01 -6.93
CA LEU A 26 7.92 24.18 -5.73
C LEU A 26 6.65 23.32 -5.80
N ALA A 27 5.53 23.88 -6.28
CA ALA A 27 4.29 23.15 -6.47
C ALA A 27 4.46 22.01 -7.48
N SER A 28 5.10 22.28 -8.62
CA SER A 28 5.37 21.28 -9.65
C SER A 28 6.28 20.17 -9.15
N PHE A 29 7.32 20.53 -8.40
CA PHE A 29 8.24 19.57 -7.76
C PHE A 29 7.50 18.67 -6.77
N ALA A 30 6.63 19.24 -5.92
CA ALA A 30 5.85 18.47 -4.95
C ALA A 30 4.94 17.43 -5.62
N VAL A 31 4.24 17.82 -6.69
CA VAL A 31 3.38 16.91 -7.47
C VAL A 31 4.20 15.79 -8.10
N TRP A 32 5.33 16.13 -8.73
CA TRP A 32 6.21 15.14 -9.36
C TRP A 32 6.78 14.16 -8.33
N PHE A 33 7.24 14.67 -7.18
CA PHE A 33 7.79 13.85 -6.10
C PHE A 33 6.74 12.90 -5.52
N GLN A 34 5.53 13.38 -5.26
CA GLN A 34 4.41 12.55 -4.79
C GLN A 34 4.05 11.46 -5.81
N TRP A 35 4.10 11.79 -7.09
CA TRP A 35 3.83 10.81 -8.15
C TRP A 35 4.92 9.73 -8.21
N GLN A 36 6.19 10.11 -8.06
CA GLN A 36 7.31 9.15 -7.98
C GLN A 36 7.20 8.23 -6.77
N GLN A 37 6.60 8.68 -5.66
CA GLN A 37 6.44 7.88 -4.43
C GLN A 37 5.32 6.83 -4.47
N THR A 38 4.45 6.85 -5.47
CA THR A 38 3.26 5.97 -5.53
C THR A 38 3.18 5.13 -6.80
N ARG A 39 4.05 5.40 -7.78
CA ARG A 39 3.97 4.82 -9.12
C ARG A 39 4.20 3.31 -9.10
N ARG A 40 5.13 2.82 -8.29
CA ARG A 40 5.46 1.38 -8.25
C ARG A 40 4.35 0.59 -7.57
N CYS A 41 3.84 1.08 -6.44
CA CYS A 41 2.66 0.54 -5.76
C CYS A 41 1.45 0.46 -6.70
N LEU A 42 1.13 1.55 -7.42
CA LEU A 42 0.01 1.56 -8.36
C LEU A 42 0.19 0.54 -9.50
N THR A 43 1.41 0.37 -10.00
CA THR A 43 1.71 -0.60 -11.06
C THR A 43 1.61 -2.04 -10.53
N PHE A 44 2.09 -2.28 -9.30
CA PHE A 44 2.10 -3.59 -8.65
C PHE A 44 0.70 -4.04 -8.22
N TYR A 45 -0.01 -3.20 -7.44
CA TYR A 45 -1.35 -3.50 -6.97
C TYR A 45 -2.38 -3.43 -8.10
N GLY A 46 -2.22 -2.50 -9.04
CA GLY A 46 -3.29 -2.02 -9.91
C GLY A 46 -4.12 -0.91 -9.24
N SER A 47 -4.76 -0.06 -10.05
CA SER A 47 -5.53 1.11 -9.56
C SER A 47 -6.63 0.72 -8.57
N ASP A 48 -7.40 -0.32 -8.89
CA ASP A 48 -8.61 -0.67 -8.13
C ASP A 48 -8.24 -1.31 -6.79
N ALA A 49 -7.23 -2.16 -6.78
CA ALA A 49 -6.69 -2.75 -5.56
C ALA A 49 -6.05 -1.69 -4.66
N ALA A 50 -5.24 -0.77 -5.22
CA ALA A 50 -4.66 0.32 -4.46
C ALA A 50 -5.73 1.25 -3.86
N TRP A 51 -6.84 1.46 -4.58
CA TRP A 51 -7.98 2.22 -4.08
C TRP A 51 -8.68 1.48 -2.92
N LEU A 52 -8.94 0.17 -3.07
CA LEU A 52 -9.56 -0.66 -2.03
C LEU A 52 -8.69 -0.75 -0.77
N ILE A 53 -7.37 -0.93 -0.92
CA ILE A 53 -6.42 -0.94 0.21
C ILE A 53 -6.55 0.36 1.02
N GLN A 54 -6.71 1.51 0.37
CA GLN A 54 -6.84 2.79 1.07
C GLN A 54 -8.23 3.04 1.68
N ARG A 55 -9.30 2.58 1.02
CA ARG A 55 -10.68 3.03 1.34
C ARG A 55 -11.66 1.94 1.76
N ALA A 56 -11.32 0.66 1.64
CA ALA A 56 -12.24 -0.42 1.96
C ALA A 56 -12.90 -0.21 3.32
N PRO A 57 -14.23 -0.25 3.46
CA PRO A 57 -14.89 -0.04 4.75
C PRO A 57 -14.70 -1.21 5.71
N ARG A 58 -14.33 -2.39 5.20
CA ARG A 58 -14.10 -3.59 6.01
C ARG A 58 -12.77 -4.22 5.67
N VAL A 59 -12.02 -4.60 6.71
CA VAL A 59 -10.74 -5.29 6.57
C VAL A 59 -10.74 -6.49 7.47
N GLU A 60 -10.35 -7.62 6.91
CA GLU A 60 -10.08 -8.82 7.65
C GLU A 60 -8.61 -9.18 7.58
N VAL A 61 -8.14 -9.79 8.66
CA VAL A 61 -6.90 -10.53 8.70
C VAL A 61 -7.22 -12.01 8.57
N TRP A 62 -6.52 -12.69 7.67
CA TRP A 62 -6.59 -14.13 7.49
C TRP A 62 -5.25 -14.74 7.90
N GLU A 63 -5.27 -15.71 8.81
CA GLU A 63 -4.09 -16.46 9.23
C GLU A 63 -4.29 -17.92 8.85
N ARG A 64 -3.29 -18.47 8.16
CA ARG A 64 -3.31 -19.88 7.80
C ARG A 64 -3.00 -20.71 9.04
N THR A 65 -3.85 -21.68 9.36
CA THR A 65 -3.52 -22.66 10.38
C THR A 65 -2.78 -23.82 9.74
N SER A 66 -1.79 -24.36 10.44
CA SER A 66 -1.21 -25.64 10.06
C SER A 66 -2.32 -26.68 9.94
N ALA A 67 -2.12 -27.64 9.03
CA ALA A 67 -2.99 -28.81 8.95
C ALA A 67 -3.01 -29.50 10.32
N ASP A 68 -4.21 -29.71 10.84
CA ASP A 68 -4.40 -30.49 12.06
C ASP A 68 -4.19 -31.99 11.76
N ASP A 69 -4.37 -32.88 12.74
CA ASP A 69 -4.25 -34.35 12.57
C ASP A 69 -5.17 -34.93 11.46
N THR A 70 -6.15 -34.15 10.98
CA THR A 70 -7.03 -34.48 9.85
C THR A 70 -6.46 -34.10 8.47
N GLY A 71 -5.29 -33.45 8.42
CA GLY A 71 -4.62 -33.02 7.19
C GLY A 71 -5.23 -31.77 6.53
N VAL A 72 -6.28 -31.18 7.09
CA VAL A 72 -6.95 -30.00 6.52
C VAL A 72 -6.37 -28.72 7.11
N ALA A 73 -5.69 -27.93 6.29
CA ALA A 73 -5.29 -26.57 6.65
C ALA A 73 -6.52 -25.65 6.65
N GLY A 74 -6.75 -24.97 7.76
CA GLY A 74 -7.83 -24.00 7.92
C GLY A 74 -7.35 -22.56 7.71
N ILE A 75 -8.32 -21.65 7.56
CA ILE A 75 -8.06 -20.21 7.59
C ILE A 75 -8.86 -19.64 8.75
N ARG A 76 -8.16 -19.01 9.70
CA ARG A 76 -8.81 -18.21 10.74
C ARG A 76 -8.92 -16.78 10.24
N ARG A 77 -10.08 -16.18 10.46
CA ARG A 77 -10.38 -14.82 10.01
C ARG A 77 -10.70 -13.93 11.21
N TRP A 78 -10.20 -12.72 11.20
CA TRP A 78 -10.50 -11.71 12.20
C TRP A 78 -10.87 -10.40 11.53
N ASP A 79 -11.95 -9.79 11.97
CA ASP A 79 -12.32 -8.45 11.57
C ASP A 79 -11.45 -7.45 12.35
N VAL A 80 -10.68 -6.67 11.60
CA VAL A 80 -9.73 -5.65 12.10
C VAL A 80 -10.14 -4.26 11.66
N THR A 81 -11.36 -4.07 11.18
CA THR A 81 -11.85 -2.81 10.62
C THR A 81 -11.68 -1.63 11.59
N SER A 82 -11.89 -1.86 12.88
CA SER A 82 -11.74 -0.87 13.94
C SER A 82 -10.37 -0.89 14.65
N ALA A 83 -9.43 -1.73 14.21
CA ALA A 83 -8.14 -1.89 14.86
C ALA A 83 -7.33 -0.60 14.84
N ARG A 84 -6.73 -0.25 15.98
CA ARG A 84 -5.85 0.92 16.07
C ARG A 84 -4.67 0.79 15.12
N GLY A 85 -4.30 1.90 14.49
CA GLY A 85 -3.18 1.92 13.55
C GLY A 85 -3.48 1.41 12.14
N LEU A 86 -4.67 0.86 11.87
CA LEU A 86 -5.05 0.41 10.51
C LEU A 86 -4.92 1.53 9.47
N VAL A 87 -5.28 2.77 9.82
CA VAL A 87 -5.12 3.93 8.92
C VAL A 87 -3.66 4.13 8.50
N HIS A 88 -2.72 4.00 9.44
CA HIS A 88 -1.29 4.13 9.17
C HIS A 88 -0.75 2.94 8.38
N LEU A 89 -1.23 1.72 8.68
CA LEU A 89 -0.90 0.53 7.92
C LEU A 89 -1.31 0.68 6.44
N ARG A 90 -2.55 1.10 6.18
CA ARG A 90 -3.06 1.32 4.81
C ARG A 90 -2.23 2.31 4.04
N ARG A 91 -1.89 3.44 4.68
CA ARG A 91 -1.01 4.44 4.09
C ARG A 91 0.36 3.83 3.78
N GLY A 92 0.92 3.09 4.73
CA GLY A 92 2.20 2.43 4.59
C GLY A 92 2.26 1.49 3.38
N LEU A 93 1.21 0.68 3.19
CA LEU A 93 1.09 -0.30 2.10
C LEU A 93 1.10 0.33 0.71
N VAL A 94 0.69 1.60 0.54
CA VAL A 94 0.62 2.26 -0.78
C VAL A 94 1.74 3.26 -1.04
N GLU A 95 2.75 3.31 -0.18
CA GLU A 95 3.92 4.17 -0.33
C GLU A 95 5.14 3.37 -0.80
N ASP A 96 5.71 3.74 -1.95
CA ASP A 96 6.81 3.00 -2.58
C ASP A 96 8.04 2.88 -1.65
N ALA A 97 8.29 3.89 -0.82
CA ALA A 97 9.46 3.93 0.09
C ALA A 97 9.42 2.88 1.21
N ASN A 98 8.25 2.28 1.45
CA ASN A 98 8.04 1.35 2.53
C ASN A 98 8.27 -0.11 2.10
N LEU A 99 8.29 -0.37 0.79
CA LEU A 99 8.52 -1.66 0.17
C LEU A 99 9.95 -1.77 -0.37
N ASP A 100 10.47 -2.99 -0.41
CA ASP A 100 11.74 -3.30 -1.03
C ASP A 100 11.54 -3.78 -2.47
N TRP A 101 11.54 -2.81 -3.38
CA TRP A 101 11.44 -3.05 -4.82
C TRP A 101 12.66 -3.74 -5.41
N GLY A 102 13.81 -3.71 -4.73
CA GLY A 102 15.01 -4.46 -5.13
C GLY A 102 14.80 -5.98 -5.02
N ARG A 103 13.80 -6.38 -4.25
CA ARG A 103 13.40 -7.78 -4.03
C ARG A 103 12.03 -8.08 -4.60
N SER A 104 11.69 -7.40 -5.70
CA SER A 104 10.52 -7.72 -6.49
C SER A 104 10.80 -8.89 -7.42
N ASP A 105 9.80 -9.75 -7.59
CA ASP A 105 9.82 -10.92 -8.46
C ASP A 105 8.48 -10.98 -9.19
N THR A 106 8.46 -11.50 -10.42
CA THR A 106 7.24 -11.70 -11.21
C THR A 106 6.46 -12.95 -10.80
N ARG A 107 7.07 -13.83 -10.00
CA ARG A 107 6.39 -15.02 -9.46
C ARG A 107 5.42 -14.63 -8.36
N ALA A 108 4.18 -15.11 -8.48
CA ALA A 108 3.19 -14.99 -7.43
C ALA A 108 3.61 -15.78 -6.17
N ILE A 109 3.10 -15.36 -5.02
CA ILE A 109 3.18 -16.17 -3.80
C ILE A 109 2.30 -17.42 -4.00
N ALA A 110 2.86 -18.60 -3.74
CA ALA A 110 2.12 -19.85 -3.86
C ALA A 110 0.97 -19.90 -2.85
N ALA A 111 -0.15 -20.54 -3.24
CA ALA A 111 -1.37 -20.60 -2.44
C ALA A 111 -1.18 -21.30 -1.08
N ASP A 112 -0.12 -22.07 -0.91
CA ASP A 112 0.26 -22.77 0.30
C ASP A 112 1.37 -22.11 1.12
N ALA A 113 2.06 -21.12 0.56
CA ALA A 113 3.28 -20.57 1.13
C ALA A 113 3.07 -19.29 1.96
N TRP A 114 1.88 -18.68 1.91
CA TRP A 114 1.55 -17.51 2.73
C TRP A 114 1.19 -17.92 4.16
N GLN A 115 1.57 -17.10 5.14
CA GLN A 115 1.24 -17.33 6.55
C GLN A 115 0.10 -16.41 7.01
N PHE A 116 0.06 -15.21 6.44
CA PHE A 116 -0.88 -14.16 6.81
C PHE A 116 -1.39 -13.44 5.56
N ALA A 117 -2.63 -12.97 5.58
CA ALA A 117 -3.19 -12.16 4.52
C ALA A 117 -4.09 -11.04 5.06
N LEU A 118 -4.17 -9.94 4.31
CA LEU A 118 -5.08 -8.82 4.55
C LEU A 118 -6.13 -8.79 3.44
N ALA A 119 -7.39 -8.96 3.79
CA ALA A 119 -8.50 -8.91 2.85
C ALA A 119 -9.25 -7.58 2.99
N PHE A 120 -9.31 -6.81 1.91
CA PHE A 120 -9.98 -5.51 1.83
C PHE A 120 -11.27 -5.65 1.02
N PHE A 121 -12.41 -5.50 1.69
CA PHE A 121 -13.72 -5.71 1.08
C PHE A 121 -14.31 -4.39 0.53
N PRO A 122 -14.92 -4.41 -0.66
CA PRO A 122 -15.59 -3.23 -1.21
C PRO A 122 -16.84 -2.86 -0.40
N GLU A 123 -17.23 -1.59 -0.43
CA GLU A 123 -18.43 -1.08 0.25
C GLU A 123 -19.73 -1.56 -0.39
N SER A 124 -19.72 -1.69 -1.72
CA SER A 124 -20.92 -1.93 -2.52
C SER A 124 -21.50 -3.33 -2.38
N ASP A 125 -20.71 -4.30 -1.91
CA ASP A 125 -21.14 -5.70 -1.80
C ASP A 125 -20.37 -6.43 -0.68
N PRO A 126 -21.05 -6.86 0.40
CA PRO A 126 -20.46 -7.75 1.42
C PRO A 126 -19.98 -9.10 0.87
N ARG A 127 -20.43 -9.49 -0.33
CA ARG A 127 -19.98 -10.68 -1.08
C ARG A 127 -19.04 -10.34 -2.24
N GLY A 128 -18.71 -9.07 -2.43
CA GLY A 128 -17.79 -8.63 -3.47
C GLY A 128 -16.41 -9.24 -3.26
N SER A 129 -15.73 -9.58 -4.35
CA SER A 129 -14.39 -10.18 -4.29
C SER A 129 -13.42 -9.22 -3.57
N PRO A 130 -12.87 -9.59 -2.40
CA PRO A 130 -11.94 -8.72 -1.69
C PRO A 130 -10.63 -8.61 -2.47
N THR A 131 -9.93 -7.48 -2.29
CA THR A 131 -8.51 -7.43 -2.62
C THR A 131 -7.75 -8.09 -1.48
N VAL A 132 -7.12 -9.23 -1.75
CA VAL A 132 -6.37 -9.98 -0.74
C VAL A 132 -4.87 -9.79 -0.97
N LEU A 133 -4.20 -9.24 0.05
CA LEU A 133 -2.75 -9.12 0.09
C LEU A 133 -2.17 -10.30 0.86
N LEU A 134 -1.37 -11.12 0.18
CA LEU A 134 -0.71 -12.29 0.75
C LEU A 134 0.65 -11.90 1.31
N VAL A 135 0.94 -12.30 2.54
CA VAL A 135 2.24 -12.12 3.20
C VAL A 135 2.92 -13.48 3.35
N GLN A 136 4.09 -13.58 2.74
CA GLN A 136 4.98 -14.73 2.84
C GLN A 136 6.25 -14.34 3.58
N ARG A 137 6.56 -15.00 4.69
CA ARG A 137 7.87 -14.98 5.33
C ARG A 137 8.79 -15.98 4.64
N GLY A 138 9.97 -15.52 4.22
CA GLY A 138 11.06 -16.38 3.76
C GLY A 138 12.34 -16.10 4.55
N ASP A 139 13.36 -16.91 4.32
CA ASP A 139 14.69 -16.81 4.97
C ASP A 139 15.31 -15.42 4.79
N ASP A 140 15.02 -14.87 3.63
CA ASP A 140 15.53 -13.64 3.11
C ASP A 140 14.76 -12.42 3.67
N GLY A 141 13.57 -12.61 4.22
CA GLY A 141 12.68 -11.57 4.71
C GLY A 141 11.23 -11.80 4.29
N ALA A 142 10.33 -10.92 4.72
CA ALA A 142 8.93 -11.01 4.37
C ALA A 142 8.65 -10.37 2.99
N SER A 143 7.77 -11.00 2.22
CA SER A 143 7.32 -10.57 0.89
C SER A 143 5.80 -10.41 0.88
N LEU A 144 5.32 -9.52 0.04
CA LEU A 144 3.91 -9.20 -0.18
C LEU A 144 3.53 -9.55 -1.63
N GLY A 145 2.37 -10.16 -1.81
CA GLY A 145 1.76 -10.47 -3.09
C GLY A 145 0.30 -10.05 -3.11
N VAL A 146 -0.32 -10.02 -4.28
CA VAL A 146 -1.76 -9.81 -4.44
C VAL A 146 -2.37 -11.09 -4.96
N GLU A 147 -3.42 -11.59 -4.30
CA GLU A 147 -4.12 -12.80 -4.75
C GLU A 147 -4.65 -12.62 -6.19
N GLY A 148 -4.48 -13.65 -7.01
CA GLY A 148 -4.91 -13.63 -8.41
C GLY A 148 -4.06 -12.76 -9.34
N ARG A 149 -2.99 -12.11 -8.85
CA ARG A 149 -2.03 -11.37 -9.68
C ARG A 149 -0.63 -11.98 -9.62
N PRO A 150 0.11 -11.96 -10.75
CA PRO A 150 1.51 -12.34 -10.73
C PRO A 150 2.34 -11.32 -9.96
N GLY A 151 3.37 -11.82 -9.29
CA GLY A 151 4.41 -11.03 -8.68
C GLY A 151 4.34 -10.93 -7.15
N ARG A 152 5.48 -10.55 -6.59
CA ARG A 152 5.69 -10.27 -5.19
C ARG A 152 6.74 -9.18 -5.01
N VAL A 153 6.71 -8.49 -3.88
CA VAL A 153 7.65 -7.43 -3.51
C VAL A 153 8.09 -7.62 -2.06
N GLY A 154 9.34 -7.29 -1.74
CA GLY A 154 9.79 -7.34 -0.35
C GLY A 154 9.05 -6.34 0.52
N LEU A 155 8.70 -6.71 1.75
CA LEU A 155 8.01 -5.82 2.70
C LEU A 155 8.93 -4.75 3.31
N GLY A 156 10.25 -4.87 3.17
CA GLY A 156 11.20 -3.83 3.58
C GLY A 156 10.93 -3.30 5.01
N ARG A 157 10.64 -2.01 5.12
CA ARG A 157 10.40 -1.32 6.40
C ARG A 157 9.04 -1.69 7.02
N LEU A 158 8.08 -2.14 6.21
CA LEU A 158 6.75 -2.55 6.68
C LEU A 158 6.75 -3.88 7.40
N ALA A 159 7.71 -4.76 7.14
CA ALA A 159 7.71 -6.11 7.70
C ALA A 159 7.51 -6.10 9.23
N ALA A 160 8.39 -5.40 9.94
CA ALA A 160 8.29 -5.26 11.40
C ALA A 160 7.06 -4.44 11.85
N GLY A 161 6.60 -3.50 11.03
CA GLY A 161 5.44 -2.66 11.32
C GLY A 161 4.13 -3.46 11.30
N ILE A 162 3.95 -4.29 10.28
CA ILE A 162 2.78 -5.17 10.10
C ILE A 162 2.74 -6.21 11.21
N GLU A 163 3.87 -6.86 11.51
CA GLU A 163 3.94 -7.89 12.56
C GLU A 163 3.61 -7.31 13.93
N ARG A 164 4.19 -6.15 14.26
CA ARG A 164 3.90 -5.45 15.51
C ARG A 164 2.43 -5.04 15.60
N TRP A 165 1.90 -4.46 14.52
CA TRP A 165 0.51 -4.03 14.45
C TRP A 165 -0.45 -5.20 14.61
N TRP A 166 -0.18 -6.34 13.97
CA TRP A 166 -1.02 -7.54 14.12
C TRP A 166 -0.97 -8.06 15.55
N GLY A 167 0.23 -8.15 16.14
CA GLY A 167 0.41 -8.59 17.52
C GLY A 167 -0.39 -7.75 18.52
N THR A 168 -0.47 -6.43 18.33
CA THR A 168 -1.28 -5.55 19.20
C THR A 168 -2.76 -5.54 18.87
N SER A 169 -3.12 -5.70 17.60
CA SER A 169 -4.53 -5.58 17.14
C SER A 169 -5.32 -6.86 17.35
N ARG A 170 -4.64 -8.00 17.56
CA ARG A 170 -5.28 -9.31 17.73
C ARG A 170 -6.26 -9.34 18.90
N ASP A 171 -5.98 -8.61 19.98
CA ASP A 171 -6.83 -8.54 21.17
C ASP A 171 -8.10 -7.69 20.94
N GLU A 172 -8.04 -6.73 20.01
CA GLU A 172 -9.18 -5.88 19.63
C GLU A 172 -10.01 -6.49 18.48
N ALA A 173 -9.48 -7.52 17.82
CA ALA A 173 -10.07 -8.08 16.61
C ALA A 173 -11.21 -9.06 16.92
N THR A 174 -12.29 -8.99 16.15
CA THR A 174 -13.44 -9.88 16.33
C THR A 174 -13.27 -11.13 15.46
N PRO A 175 -13.33 -12.35 16.00
CA PRO A 175 -13.29 -13.56 15.19
C PRO A 175 -14.45 -13.57 14.19
N VAL A 176 -14.15 -13.85 12.92
CA VAL A 176 -15.16 -14.02 11.87
C VAL A 176 -15.42 -15.51 11.72
N ALA A 177 -16.70 -15.89 11.77
CA ALA A 177 -17.09 -17.27 11.55
C ALA A 177 -16.64 -17.76 10.15
N PRO A 178 -16.24 -19.03 10.01
CA PRO A 178 -15.72 -19.59 8.75
C PRO A 178 -16.70 -19.45 7.57
#